data_AF-A0A7W5FR24-F1
#
_entry.id   AF-A0A7W5FR24-F1
#
_cell.length_a   1.000
_cell.length_b   1.000
_cell.length_c   1.000
_cell.angle_alpha   90.00
_cell.angle_beta   90.00
_cell.angle_gamma   90.00
#
_symmetry.space_group_name_H-M   'P 1'
#
loop_
_entity.id
_entity.type
_entity.pdbx_description
1 polymer ?
#
loop_
_entity_poly.entity_id
_entity_poly.type
_entity_poly.pdbx_seq_one_letter_code
_entity_poly.pdbx_strand_id
1 'polypeptide(L)'
;MNRNKTLTLLIISQLIFVLLIIVWMVVAGLSIMMFDSPEAATHVPTWLFFLYIASYPIGVIAGIITGWVLFAKKRYKAALIWNSLPLLWIVPITILLLVL
;
A
#
# COMPACT_ATOMS: atom_id res chain seq x y z
N MET A 1 1.85 -11.78 21.76
CA MET A 1 1.53 -10.34 21.62
C MET A 1 0.22 -10.05 22.35
N ASN A 2 0.11 -8.92 23.05
CA ASN A 2 -1.07 -8.59 23.88
C ASN A 2 -2.16 -7.90 23.02
N ARG A 3 -3.42 -8.24 23.27
CA ARG A 3 -4.62 -7.65 22.65
C ARG A 3 -4.58 -6.12 22.63
N ASN A 4 -4.32 -5.46 23.77
CA ASN A 4 -4.39 -4.00 23.85
C ASN A 4 -3.32 -3.34 22.98
N LYS A 5 -2.08 -3.86 23.02
CA LYS A 5 -0.99 -3.41 22.16
C LYS A 5 -1.35 -3.57 20.68
N THR A 6 -1.90 -4.72 20.30
CA THR A 6 -2.33 -4.97 18.91
C THR A 6 -3.45 -4.04 18.47
N LEU A 7 -4.44 -3.79 19.33
CA LEU A 7 -5.53 -2.86 19.04
C LEU A 7 -4.99 -1.44 18.78
N THR A 8 -4.12 -0.94 19.66
CA THR A 8 -3.48 0.37 19.49
C THR A 8 -2.72 0.46 18.17
N LEU A 9 -1.92 -0.56 17.84
CA LEU A 9 -1.17 -0.60 16.58
C LEU A 9 -2.07 -0.65 15.34
N LEU A 10 -3.18 -1.40 15.40
CA LEU A 10 -4.16 -1.42 14.31
C LEU A 10 -4.83 -0.06 14.13
N ILE A 11 -5.19 0.65 15.20
CA ILE A 11 -5.80 1.98 15.09
C ILE A 11 -4.79 2.99 14.52
N ILE A 12 -3.57 3.02 15.04
CA ILE A 12 -2.51 3.90 14.55
C ILE A 12 -2.23 3.64 13.06
N SER A 13 -2.19 2.37 12.64
CA SER A 13 -1.97 2.05 11.23
C SER A 13 -3.09 2.52 10.32
N GLN A 14 -4.35 2.60 10.79
CA GLN A 14 -5.44 3.17 9.98
C GLN A 14 -5.20 4.65 9.68
N LEU A 15 -4.76 5.42 10.68
CA LEU A 15 -4.43 6.83 10.52
C LEU A 15 -3.27 7.01 9.53
N ILE A 16 -2.25 6.16 9.64
CA ILE A 16 -1.12 6.15 8.70
C ILE A 16 -1.60 5.81 7.29
N PHE A 17 -2.48 4.83 7.11
CA PHE A 17 -3.02 4.48 5.78
C PHE A 17 -3.84 5.58 5.14
N VAL A 18 -4.59 6.36 5.92
CA VAL A 18 -5.30 7.54 5.39
C VAL A 18 -4.30 8.56 4.83
N LEU A 19 -3.24 8.87 5.58
CA LEU A 19 -2.20 9.80 5.12
C LEU A 19 -1.47 9.26 3.88
N LEU A 20 -1.14 7.96 3.88
CA LEU A 20 -0.46 7.33 2.76
C LEU A 20 -1.33 7.28 1.50
N ILE A 21 -2.64 7.05 1.61
CA ILE A 21 -3.54 7.10 0.46
C ILE A 21 -3.53 8.49 -0.19
N ILE A 22 -3.54 9.56 0.60
CA ILE A 22 -3.49 10.94 0.09
C ILE A 22 -2.21 11.16 -0.72
N VAL A 23 -1.06 10.77 -0.15
CA VAL A 23 0.23 10.87 -0.85
C VAL A 23 0.24 9.99 -2.11
N TRP A 24 -0.32 8.79 -2.02
CA TRP A 24 -0.33 7.83 -3.12
C TRP A 24 -1.19 8.28 -4.30
N MET A 25 -2.25 9.05 -4.06
CA MET A 25 -3.03 9.66 -5.15
C MET A 25 -2.16 10.56 -6.03
N VAL A 26 -1.20 11.28 -5.46
CA VAL A 26 -0.25 12.10 -6.24
C VAL A 26 0.63 11.19 -7.10
N VAL A 27 1.16 10.11 -6.52
CA VAL A 27 1.98 9.13 -7.25
C VAL A 27 1.20 8.46 -8.39
N ALA A 28 -0.08 8.13 -8.16
CA ALA A 28 -0.97 7.61 -9.18
C ALA A 28 -1.26 8.63 -10.30
N GLY A 29 -1.41 9.91 -9.97
CA GLY A 29 -1.54 10.97 -10.97
C GLY A 29 -0.29 11.08 -11.86
N LEU A 30 0.89 11.06 -11.24
CA LEU A 30 2.17 11.11 -11.96
C LEU A 30 2.40 9.88 -12.85
N SER A 31 1.97 8.69 -12.42
CA SER A 31 2.14 7.47 -13.23
C SER A 31 1.31 7.49 -14.51
N ILE A 32 0.18 8.21 -14.53
CA ILE A 32 -0.64 8.38 -15.74
C ILE A 32 0.07 9.26 -16.77
N MET A 33 0.85 10.26 -16.34
CA MET A 33 1.61 11.13 -17.26
C MET A 33 2.67 10.37 -18.08
N MET A 34 3.06 9.17 -17.65
CA MET A 34 3.96 8.30 -18.43
C MET A 34 3.31 7.81 -19.74
N PHE A 35 1.99 7.93 -19.88
CA PHE A 35 1.25 7.58 -21.09
C PHE A 35 1.15 8.70 -22.12
N ASP A 36 1.76 9.87 -21.87
CA ASP A 36 1.80 10.98 -22.83
C ASP A 36 2.72 10.69 -24.04
N SER A 37 3.59 9.68 -23.96
CA SER A 37 4.39 9.21 -25.11
C SER A 37 3.55 8.32 -26.04
N PRO A 38 3.68 8.48 -27.37
CA PRO A 38 3.03 7.61 -28.35
C PRO A 38 3.42 6.13 -28.22
N GLU A 39 4.64 5.83 -27.74
CA GLU A 39 5.11 4.45 -27.57
C GLU A 39 4.55 3.78 -26.31
N ALA A 40 4.00 4.56 -25.37
CA ALA A 40 3.60 4.07 -24.05
C ALA A 40 2.52 2.97 -24.11
N ALA A 41 1.63 3.02 -25.11
CA ALA A 41 0.56 2.04 -25.27
C ALA A 41 1.08 0.59 -25.40
N THR A 42 2.23 0.42 -26.06
CA THR A 42 2.88 -0.89 -26.25
C THR A 42 4.04 -1.14 -25.29
N HIS A 43 4.39 -0.16 -24.45
CA HIS A 43 5.54 -0.25 -23.57
C HIS A 43 5.19 -1.00 -22.27
N VAL A 44 5.53 -2.29 -22.23
CA VAL A 44 5.24 -3.19 -21.09
C VAL A 44 5.67 -2.63 -19.72
N PRO A 45 6.86 -2.03 -19.55
CA PRO A 45 7.27 -1.48 -18.27
C PRO A 45 6.34 -0.36 -17.75
N THR A 46 5.81 0.47 -18.66
CA THR A 46 4.89 1.57 -18.29
C THR A 46 3.60 1.01 -17.70
N TRP A 47 3.04 -0.02 -18.33
CA TRP A 47 1.87 -0.72 -17.82
C TRP A 47 2.11 -1.41 -16.48
N LEU A 48 3.23 -2.11 -16.33
CA LEU A 48 3.58 -2.78 -15.08
C LEU A 48 3.73 -1.78 -13.93
N PHE A 49 4.41 -0.66 -14.18
CA PHE A 49 4.56 0.41 -13.20
C PHE A 49 3.19 1.00 -12.83
N PHE A 50 2.37 1.35 -13.82
CA PHE A 50 1.03 1.88 -13.57
C PHE A 50 0.15 0.91 -12.77
N LEU A 51 0.09 -0.37 -13.16
CA LEU A 51 -0.71 -1.38 -12.47
C LEU A 51 -0.21 -1.62 -11.03
N TYR A 52 1.11 -1.60 -10.83
CA TYR A 52 1.70 -1.69 -9.50
C TYR A 52 1.23 -0.52 -8.62
N ILE A 53 1.32 0.72 -9.10
CA ILE A 53 0.82 1.91 -8.39
C ILE A 53 -0.69 1.83 -8.15
N ALA A 54 -1.47 1.49 -9.17
CA ALA A 54 -2.93 1.42 -9.10
C ALA A 54 -3.42 0.32 -8.14
N SER A 55 -2.63 -0.73 -7.90
CA SER A 55 -2.99 -1.82 -6.99
C SER A 55 -2.88 -1.46 -5.50
N TYR A 56 -2.19 -0.38 -5.14
CA TYR A 56 -1.94 -0.05 -3.73
C TYR A 56 -3.19 0.13 -2.88
N PRO A 57 -4.24 0.88 -3.31
CA PRO A 57 -5.47 1.01 -2.52
C PRO A 57 -6.15 -0.34 -2.25
N ILE A 58 -6.05 -1.27 -3.20
CA ILE A 58 -6.57 -2.64 -3.04
C ILE A 58 -5.78 -3.35 -1.94
N GLY A 59 -4.45 -3.25 -1.97
CA GLY A 59 -3.57 -3.77 -0.92
C GLY A 59 -3.91 -3.20 0.46
N VAL A 60 -4.10 -1.88 0.56
CA VAL A 60 -4.51 -1.20 1.82
C VAL A 60 -5.83 -1.78 2.33
N ILE A 61 -6.87 -1.82 1.50
CA ILE A 61 -8.18 -2.36 1.89
C ILE A 61 -8.06 -3.82 2.35
N ALA A 62 -7.32 -4.66 1.60
CA ALA A 62 -7.10 -6.04 1.98
C ALA A 62 -6.36 -6.17 3.33
N GLY A 63 -5.32 -5.37 3.56
CA GLY A 63 -4.57 -5.32 4.82
C GLY A 63 -5.44 -4.92 6.01
N ILE A 64 -6.29 -3.90 5.84
CA ILE A 64 -7.25 -3.45 6.85
C ILE A 64 -8.23 -4.58 7.21
N ILE A 65 -8.91 -5.13 6.20
CA ILE A 65 -9.94 -6.18 6.41
C ILE A 65 -9.30 -7.40 7.08
N THR A 66 -8.20 -7.91 6.54
CA THR A 66 -7.52 -9.10 7.08
C THR A 66 -6.97 -8.85 8.49
N GLY A 67 -6.42 -7.67 8.76
CA GLY A 67 -5.95 -7.26 10.07
C GLY A 67 -7.04 -7.32 11.15
N TRP A 68 -8.18 -6.70 10.89
CA TRP A 68 -9.31 -6.68 11.84
C TRP A 68 -9.98 -8.05 11.99
N VAL A 69 -10.13 -8.81 10.91
CA VAL A 69 -10.67 -10.19 10.95
C VAL A 69 -9.78 -11.10 11.81
N LEU A 70 -8.46 -11.03 11.63
CA LEU A 70 -7.51 -11.83 12.41
C LEU A 70 -7.43 -11.37 13.86
N PHE A 71 -7.58 -10.07 14.12
CA PHE A 71 -7.69 -9.53 15.47
C PHE A 71 -8.92 -10.08 16.20
N ALA A 72 -10.09 -10.09 15.54
CA ALA A 72 -11.32 -10.67 16.08
C ALA A 72 -11.16 -12.18 16.37
N LYS A 73 -10.41 -12.89 15.54
CA LYS A 73 -10.04 -14.31 15.74
C LYS A 73 -8.94 -14.52 16.80
N LYS A 74 -8.56 -13.50 17.56
CA LYS A 74 -7.49 -13.50 18.58
C LYS A 74 -6.10 -13.87 18.03
N ARG A 75 -5.90 -13.82 16.71
CA ARG A 75 -4.63 -14.12 16.02
C ARG A 75 -3.77 -12.87 15.89
N TYR A 76 -3.37 -12.28 17.02
CA TYR A 76 -2.76 -10.96 17.08
C TYR A 76 -1.48 -10.77 16.25
N LYS A 77 -0.59 -11.78 16.22
CA LYS A 77 0.64 -11.72 15.41
C LYS A 77 0.32 -11.67 13.92
N ALA A 78 -0.57 -12.55 13.48
CA ALA A 78 -1.03 -12.58 12.09
C ALA A 78 -1.76 -11.28 11.72
N ALA A 79 -2.61 -10.75 12.62
CA ALA A 79 -3.31 -9.48 12.41
C ALA A 79 -2.34 -8.33 12.06
N LEU A 80 -1.24 -8.18 12.80
CA LEU A 80 -0.25 -7.15 12.49
C LEU A 80 0.53 -7.44 11.21
N ILE A 81 0.95 -8.69 10.97
CA ILE A 81 1.68 -9.04 9.73
C ILE A 81 0.85 -8.71 8.49
N TRP A 82 -0.41 -9.14 8.48
CA TRP A 82 -1.31 -8.91 7.35
C TRP A 82 -1.71 -7.43 7.21
N ASN A 83 -1.94 -6.74 8.34
CA ASN A 83 -2.19 -5.30 8.30
C ASN A 83 -0.96 -4.52 7.78
N SER A 84 0.27 -4.97 8.04
CA SER A 84 1.49 -4.30 7.58
C SER A 84 1.85 -4.56 6.13
N LEU A 85 1.19 -5.51 5.45
CA LEU A 85 1.46 -5.86 4.05
C LEU A 85 1.47 -4.65 3.08
N PRO A 86 0.54 -3.68 3.18
CA PRO A 86 0.53 -2.51 2.29
C PRO A 86 1.78 -1.63 2.42
N LEU A 87 2.47 -1.66 3.57
CA LEU A 87 3.70 -0.89 3.76
C LEU A 87 4.84 -1.39 2.85
N LEU A 88 4.78 -2.64 2.37
CA LEU A 88 5.76 -3.16 1.43
C LEU A 88 5.70 -2.47 0.06
N TRP A 89 4.54 -1.92 -0.33
CA TRP A 89 4.43 -1.19 -1.60
C TRP A 89 5.27 0.08 -1.63
N ILE A 90 5.50 0.67 -0.46
CA ILE A 90 6.23 1.92 -0.31
C ILE A 90 7.73 1.70 -0.54
N VAL A 91 8.26 0.54 -0.13
CA VAL A 91 9.70 0.26 -0.17
C VAL A 91 10.30 0.41 -1.58
N PRO A 92 9.77 -0.20 -2.65
CA PRO A 92 10.32 -0.03 -3.99
C PRO A 92 10.29 1.42 -4.49
N ILE A 93 9.26 2.19 -4.13
CA ILE A 93 9.14 3.60 -4.54
C ILE A 93 10.16 4.45 -3.81
N THR A 94 10.30 4.27 -2.49
CA THR A 94 11.30 5.01 -1.72
C THR A 94 12.71 4.70 -2.24
N ILE A 95 13.00 3.44 -2.59
CA ILE A 95 14.28 3.06 -3.20
C ILE A 95 14.45 3.76 -4.55
N LEU A 96 13.45 3.72 -5.43
CA LEU A 96 13.51 4.39 -6.73
C LEU A 96 13.78 5.89 -6.57
N LEU A 97 13.08 6.56 -5.66
CA LEU A 97 13.23 8.00 -5.39
C LEU A 97 14.60 8.37 -4.79
N LEU A 98 15.27 7.46 -4.10
CA LEU A 98 16.60 7.71 -3.50
C LEU A 98 17.76 7.43 -4.46
N VAL A 99 17.51 6.63 -5.51
CA VAL A 99 18.53 6.22 -6.49
C VAL A 99 18.49 7.11 -7.75
N LEU A 100 17.38 7.79 -8.00
CA LEU A 100 17.21 8.83 -9.03
C LEU A 100 17.70 10.19 -8.51
#